data_AF-A0A5J4QBC1-F1
#
_entry.id   AF-A0A5J4QBC1-F1
#
_cell.length_a   1.000
_cell.length_b   1.000
_cell.length_c   1.000
_cell.angle_alpha   90.00
_cell.angle_beta   90.00
_cell.angle_gamma   90.00
#
_symmetry.space_group_name_H-M   'P 1'
#
loop_
_entity.id
_entity.type
_entity.pdbx_description
1 polymer ?
#
loop_
_entity_poly.entity_id
_entity_poly.type
_entity_poly.pdbx_seq_one_letter_code
_entity_poly.pdbx_strand_id
1 'polypeptide(L)'
;MKEKDDIGGRKSKNEQIEGYLQERYDFRFNTVKSKPEFRPRNENHPFSPVTKFDLNSFKRKMDRTIGIATSSDNVRTILESDFSPKIHPVREYFNRLPRLDPDINNYTWQLSQTVRVANPDKWLEYLVKWLVGVVANALHDVGCQNHTCLVLTGEQGRFKTTWLDRLCPRSLQSYLFTGKIDPQNKDVLTLIAEYLFINIDDQLKALNKRDENELKNLITTPAVKYRRPYDVYIEEYSVRP
;
A
#
# COMPACT_ATOMS: atom_id res chain seq x y z
N MET A 1 50.27 -35.89 17.17
CA MET A 1 49.27 -34.82 17.35
C MET A 1 48.68 -34.47 16.00
N LYS A 2 47.40 -34.78 15.77
CA LYS A 2 46.62 -34.24 14.65
C LYS A 2 45.50 -33.43 15.31
N GLU A 3 45.71 -32.14 15.46
CA GLU A 3 44.62 -31.21 15.71
C GLU A 3 43.88 -31.04 14.38
N LYS A 4 42.65 -31.58 14.33
CA LYS A 4 41.65 -31.21 13.35
C LYS A 4 40.85 -30.07 13.97
N ASP A 5 41.27 -28.85 13.69
CA ASP A 5 40.38 -27.70 13.75
C ASP A 5 39.58 -27.65 12.45
N ASP A 6 38.36 -28.19 12.49
CA ASP A 6 37.34 -27.88 11.49
C ASP A 6 35.97 -27.83 12.19
N ILE A 7 35.74 -26.74 12.91
CA ILE A 7 34.42 -26.35 13.43
C ILE A 7 33.88 -25.23 12.53
N GLY A 8 33.86 -25.48 11.22
CA GLY A 8 33.08 -24.71 10.26
C GLY A 8 31.70 -25.37 10.09
N GLY A 9 30.73 -24.99 10.92
CA GLY A 9 29.37 -25.53 10.82
C GLY A 9 28.82 -25.42 9.40
N ARG A 10 28.52 -26.57 8.77
CA ARG A 10 28.02 -26.63 7.39
C ARG A 10 26.68 -25.91 7.30
N LYS A 11 26.66 -24.72 6.67
CA LYS A 11 25.44 -23.94 6.50
C LYS A 11 24.33 -24.78 5.88
N SER A 12 23.14 -24.71 6.47
CA SER A 12 21.98 -25.42 5.94
C SER A 12 21.63 -24.94 4.53
N LYS A 13 20.88 -25.75 3.77
CA LYS A 13 20.44 -25.37 2.42
C LYS A 13 19.64 -24.07 2.43
N ASN A 14 18.80 -23.84 3.45
CA ASN A 14 18.01 -22.62 3.57
C ASN A 14 18.86 -21.42 3.96
N GLU A 15 19.84 -21.57 4.86
CA GLU A 15 20.79 -20.48 5.17
C GLU A 15 21.57 -20.01 3.92
N GLN A 16 21.92 -20.93 3.02
CA GLN A 16 22.58 -20.58 1.76
C GLN A 16 21.65 -19.85 0.80
N ILE A 17 20.37 -20.25 0.73
CA ILE A 17 19.33 -19.57 -0.05
C ILE A 17 19.09 -18.15 0.49
N GLU A 18 18.92 -18.02 1.80
CA GLU A 18 18.70 -16.75 2.48
C GLU A 18 19.88 -15.79 2.26
N GLY A 19 21.11 -16.28 2.43
CA GLY A 19 22.32 -15.49 2.15
C GLY A 19 22.38 -15.01 0.70
N TYR A 20 22.10 -15.89 -0.27
CA TYR A 20 22.08 -15.52 -1.68
C TYR A 20 21.04 -14.42 -2.00
N LEU A 21 19.85 -14.55 -1.42
CA LEU A 21 18.74 -13.63 -1.59
C LEU A 21 19.07 -12.27 -0.98
N GLN A 22 19.56 -12.25 0.27
CA GLN A 22 19.94 -11.02 0.97
C GLN A 22 21.08 -10.30 0.26
N GLU A 23 22.08 -10.99 -0.27
CA GLU A 23 23.19 -10.37 -1.00
C GLU A 23 22.74 -9.55 -2.22
N ARG A 24 21.61 -9.91 -2.85
CA ARG A 24 21.19 -9.38 -4.15
C ARG A 24 19.92 -8.55 -4.12
N TYR A 25 19.11 -8.69 -3.08
CA TYR A 25 17.80 -8.07 -3.00
C TYR A 25 17.51 -7.56 -1.59
N ASP A 26 16.79 -6.44 -1.53
CA ASP A 26 16.10 -6.04 -0.30
C ASP A 26 14.69 -6.60 -0.36
N PHE A 27 14.27 -7.31 0.69
CA PHE A 27 12.92 -7.84 0.85
C PHE A 27 12.18 -7.15 1.98
N ARG A 28 10.86 -7.05 1.83
CA ARG A 28 9.95 -6.66 2.91
C ARG A 28 8.62 -7.37 2.72
N PHE A 29 7.91 -7.59 3.82
CA PHE A 29 6.53 -8.07 3.76
C PHE A 29 5.57 -6.89 3.91
N ASN A 30 4.83 -6.58 2.85
CA ASN A 30 3.85 -5.50 2.83
C ASN A 30 2.62 -5.91 3.65
N THR A 31 2.46 -5.32 4.83
CA THR A 31 1.35 -5.65 5.74
C THR A 31 0.00 -5.14 5.27
N VAL A 32 -0.04 -4.19 4.32
CA VAL A 32 -1.29 -3.64 3.78
C VAL A 32 -1.87 -4.58 2.73
N LYS A 33 -1.00 -5.11 1.85
CA LYS A 33 -1.41 -6.03 0.76
C LYS A 33 -1.08 -7.50 1.05
N SER A 34 -0.65 -7.82 2.26
CA SER A 34 -0.22 -9.14 2.73
C SER A 34 0.61 -9.91 1.69
N LYS A 35 1.63 -9.25 1.13
CA LYS A 35 2.46 -9.81 0.06
C LYS A 35 3.93 -9.48 0.26
N PRO A 36 4.85 -10.40 -0.05
CA PRO A 36 6.26 -10.08 -0.13
C PRO A 36 6.53 -9.13 -1.29
N GLU A 37 7.40 -8.15 -1.06
CA GLU A 37 7.89 -7.21 -2.04
C GLU A 37 9.42 -7.23 -2.04
N PHE A 38 10.01 -6.90 -3.19
CA PHE A 38 11.45 -6.88 -3.34
C PHE A 38 11.90 -5.72 -4.22
N ARG A 39 13.18 -5.40 -4.12
CA ARG A 39 13.92 -4.61 -5.10
C ARG A 39 15.36 -5.13 -5.20
N PRO A 40 16.07 -4.89 -6.30
CA PRO A 40 17.51 -5.16 -6.37
C PRO A 40 18.25 -4.39 -5.28
N ARG A 41 19.22 -5.04 -4.64
CA ARG A 41 20.05 -4.42 -3.62
C ARG A 41 21.00 -3.41 -4.27
N ASN A 42 21.21 -2.29 -3.59
CA ASN A 42 22.05 -1.16 -4.03
C ASN A 42 21.52 -0.40 -5.27
N GLU A 43 20.33 -0.71 -5.77
CA GLU A 43 19.68 0.08 -6.81
C GLU A 43 18.54 0.90 -6.20
N ASN A 44 18.40 2.16 -6.64
CA ASN A 44 17.32 3.03 -6.16
C ASN A 44 16.01 2.76 -6.92
N HIS A 45 15.54 1.51 -6.85
CA HIS A 45 14.25 1.10 -7.40
C HIS A 45 13.18 1.05 -6.31
N PRO A 46 11.91 1.38 -6.65
CA PRO A 46 10.79 1.14 -5.77
C PRO A 46 10.62 -0.36 -5.54
N PHE A 47 10.13 -0.73 -4.35
CA PHE A 47 9.73 -2.11 -4.08
C PHE A 47 8.57 -2.51 -4.99
N SER A 48 8.66 -3.70 -5.56
CA SER A 48 7.61 -4.33 -6.37
C SER A 48 7.13 -5.64 -5.73
N PRO A 49 5.84 -5.99 -5.85
CA PRO A 49 5.34 -7.28 -5.39
C PRO A 49 6.07 -8.44 -6.04
N VAL A 50 6.39 -9.47 -5.26
CA VAL A 50 6.97 -10.71 -5.77
C VAL A 50 5.91 -11.46 -6.57
N THR A 51 6.17 -11.70 -7.85
CA THR A 51 5.28 -12.47 -8.73
C THR A 51 5.75 -13.93 -8.85
N LYS A 52 4.90 -14.77 -9.43
CA LYS A 52 5.28 -16.15 -9.81
C LYS A 52 6.50 -16.16 -10.75
N PHE A 53 6.60 -15.17 -11.64
CA PHE A 53 7.73 -15.04 -12.55
C PHE A 53 9.04 -14.74 -11.79
N ASP A 54 8.96 -13.90 -10.75
CA ASP A 54 10.11 -13.55 -9.91
C ASP A 54 10.57 -14.75 -9.09
N LEU A 55 9.65 -15.51 -8.49
CA LEU A 55 9.98 -16.75 -7.76
C LEU A 55 10.71 -17.76 -8.67
N ASN A 56 10.23 -17.94 -9.90
CA ASN A 56 10.89 -18.80 -10.88
C ASN A 56 12.28 -18.26 -11.28
N SER A 57 12.42 -16.94 -11.37
CA SER A 57 13.67 -16.27 -11.68
C SER A 57 14.69 -16.42 -10.55
N PHE A 58 14.28 -16.24 -9.28
CA PHE A 58 15.13 -16.47 -8.11
C PHE A 58 15.62 -17.91 -8.07
N LYS A 59 14.72 -18.88 -8.23
CA LYS A 59 15.06 -20.31 -8.34
C LYS A 59 16.13 -20.55 -9.41
N ARG A 60 15.89 -20.10 -10.65
CA ARG A 60 16.80 -20.33 -11.78
C ARG A 60 18.18 -19.72 -11.53
N LYS A 61 18.21 -18.51 -10.96
CA LYS A 61 19.47 -17.81 -10.67
C LYS A 61 20.23 -18.53 -9.55
N MET A 62 19.59 -18.93 -8.46
CA MET A 62 20.24 -19.69 -7.38
C MET A 62 20.89 -20.98 -7.88
N ASP A 63 20.14 -21.78 -8.65
CA ASP A 63 20.65 -23.02 -9.23
C ASP A 63 21.90 -22.76 -10.09
N ARG A 64 21.86 -21.72 -10.94
CA ARG A 64 22.99 -21.33 -11.78
C ARG A 64 24.21 -20.80 -11.01
N THR A 65 24.01 -20.06 -9.91
CA THR A 65 25.11 -19.32 -9.26
C THR A 65 25.73 -20.09 -8.10
N ILE A 66 24.92 -20.79 -7.32
CA ILE A 66 25.35 -21.50 -6.10
C ILE A 66 25.06 -23.01 -6.16
N GLY A 67 24.51 -23.52 -7.27
CA GLY A 67 24.26 -24.95 -7.47
C GLY A 67 23.11 -25.51 -6.62
N ILE A 68 22.23 -24.64 -6.10
CA ILE A 68 21.13 -25.05 -5.22
C ILE A 68 19.82 -25.12 -6.00
N ALA A 69 19.38 -26.35 -6.27
CA ALA A 69 18.03 -26.62 -6.75
C ALA A 69 17.01 -26.48 -5.61
N THR A 70 16.05 -25.55 -5.73
CA THR A 70 14.94 -25.35 -4.77
C THR A 70 13.60 -25.19 -5.49
N SER A 71 12.48 -25.36 -4.77
CA SER A 71 11.14 -25.12 -5.33
C SER A 71 10.77 -23.64 -5.24
N SER A 72 9.90 -23.16 -6.12
CA SER A 72 9.33 -21.81 -6.00
C SER A 72 8.54 -21.62 -4.70
N ASP A 73 7.96 -22.72 -4.21
CA ASP A 73 7.21 -22.77 -2.96
C ASP A 73 8.13 -22.56 -1.74
N ASN A 74 9.28 -23.24 -1.67
CA ASN A 74 10.25 -23.00 -0.60
C ASN A 74 10.74 -21.55 -0.58
N VAL A 75 11.00 -20.96 -1.75
CA VAL A 75 11.37 -19.54 -1.85
C VAL A 75 10.24 -18.66 -1.34
N ARG A 76 9.00 -18.92 -1.75
CA ARG A 76 7.84 -18.18 -1.29
C ARG A 76 7.69 -18.24 0.23
N THR A 77 7.78 -19.43 0.83
CA THR A 77 7.67 -19.63 2.27
C THR A 77 8.74 -18.86 3.03
N ILE A 78 9.98 -18.82 2.54
CA ILE A 78 11.04 -17.97 3.11
C ILE A 78 10.64 -16.49 3.02
N LEU A 79 10.20 -16.02 1.86
CA LEU A 79 9.82 -14.61 1.69
C LEU A 79 8.58 -14.19 2.50
N GLU A 80 7.70 -15.13 2.83
CA GLU A 80 6.52 -14.94 3.68
C GLU A 80 6.81 -15.16 5.18
N SER A 81 8.08 -15.40 5.57
CA SER A 81 8.52 -15.56 6.97
C SER A 81 9.17 -14.30 7.54
N ASP A 82 9.68 -14.42 8.77
CA ASP A 82 10.53 -13.44 9.46
C ASP A 82 11.82 -13.05 8.72
N PHE A 83 12.20 -13.79 7.67
CA PHE A 83 13.25 -13.38 6.73
C PHE A 83 12.94 -12.02 6.07
N SER A 84 11.66 -11.75 5.78
CA SER A 84 11.20 -10.48 5.24
C SER A 84 10.63 -9.60 6.35
N PRO A 85 11.27 -8.47 6.71
CA PRO A 85 10.72 -7.56 7.71
C PRO A 85 9.33 -7.07 7.34
N LYS A 86 8.38 -7.15 8.27
CA LYS A 86 7.03 -6.62 8.09
C LYS A 86 7.06 -5.10 8.08
N ILE A 87 6.60 -4.52 6.98
CA ILE A 87 6.57 -3.08 6.75
C ILE A 87 5.19 -2.68 6.29
N HIS A 88 4.75 -1.53 6.80
CA HIS A 88 3.55 -0.85 6.33
C HIS A 88 3.95 0.29 5.38
N PRO A 89 3.90 0.11 4.05
CA PRO A 89 4.57 1.02 3.12
C PRO A 89 4.01 2.45 3.14
N VAL A 90 2.70 2.60 3.38
CA VAL A 90 2.06 3.93 3.49
C VAL A 90 2.55 4.69 4.73
N ARG A 91 2.66 4.06 5.91
CA ARG A 91 3.22 4.67 7.12
C ARG A 91 4.69 5.00 6.95
N GLU A 92 5.44 4.07 6.40
CA GLU A 92 6.85 4.26 6.13
C GLU A 92 7.07 5.47 5.21
N TYR A 93 6.21 5.67 4.21
CA TYR A 93 6.24 6.86 3.36
C TYR A 93 6.07 8.14 4.19
N PHE A 94 4.98 8.25 4.97
CA PHE A 94 4.73 9.45 5.77
C PHE A 94 5.79 9.70 6.84
N ASN A 95 6.31 8.66 7.48
CA ASN A 95 7.38 8.76 8.48
C ASN A 95 8.74 9.18 7.91
N ARG A 96 8.96 8.97 6.61
CA ARG A 96 10.18 9.39 5.90
C ARG A 96 10.10 10.82 5.34
N LEU A 97 8.93 11.43 5.33
CA LEU A 97 8.79 12.79 4.85
C LEU A 97 9.62 13.74 5.73
N PRO A 98 10.32 14.71 5.13
CA PRO A 98 11.01 15.73 5.91
C PRO A 98 9.99 16.50 6.75
N ARG A 99 10.41 16.94 7.93
CA ARG A 99 9.61 17.88 8.71
C ARG A 99 9.58 19.21 7.97
N LEU A 100 8.40 19.60 7.54
CA LEU A 100 8.15 20.86 6.85
C LEU A 100 7.58 21.85 7.85
N ASP A 101 8.06 23.08 7.78
CA ASP A 101 7.45 24.20 8.49
C ASP A 101 6.17 24.62 7.71
N PRO A 102 4.98 24.54 8.33
CA PRO A 102 3.73 24.93 7.69
C PRO A 102 3.69 26.40 7.28
N ASP A 103 4.27 27.29 8.10
CA ASP A 103 4.16 28.75 7.96
C ASP A 103 5.07 29.26 6.84
N ILE A 104 6.18 28.58 6.61
CA ILE A 104 7.15 28.95 5.57
C ILE A 104 6.69 28.46 4.19
N ASN A 105 6.20 27.23 4.10
CA ASN A 105 6.05 26.56 2.82
C ASN A 105 4.68 26.74 2.16
N ASN A 106 3.61 26.93 2.95
CA ASN A 106 2.24 27.14 2.46
C ASN A 106 1.79 26.12 1.37
N TYR A 107 2.29 24.88 1.40
CA TYR A 107 2.02 23.89 0.34
C TYR A 107 0.53 23.53 0.22
N THR A 108 -0.20 23.48 1.33
CA THR A 108 -1.65 23.23 1.33
C THR A 108 -2.42 24.38 0.68
N TRP A 109 -1.99 25.62 0.93
CA TRP A 109 -2.53 26.79 0.23
C TRP A 109 -2.22 26.73 -1.27
N GLN A 110 -0.96 26.49 -1.66
CA GLN A 110 -0.57 26.35 -3.07
C GLN A 110 -1.39 25.26 -3.78
N LEU A 111 -1.57 24.10 -3.13
CA LEU A 111 -2.41 23.02 -3.64
C LEU A 111 -3.86 23.49 -3.81
N SER A 112 -4.42 24.19 -2.83
CA SER A 112 -5.80 24.70 -2.90
C SER A 112 -6.02 25.61 -4.11
N GLN A 113 -5.01 26.39 -4.53
CA GLN A 113 -5.07 27.30 -5.67
C GLN A 113 -5.01 26.60 -7.03
N THR A 114 -4.66 25.30 -7.06
CA THR A 114 -4.64 24.52 -8.32
C THR A 114 -6.03 24.12 -8.81
N VAL A 115 -7.09 24.37 -8.02
CA VAL A 115 -8.48 24.09 -8.36
C VAL A 115 -9.30 25.37 -8.21
N ARG A 116 -10.16 25.65 -9.18
CA ARG A 116 -11.21 26.67 -9.06
C ARG A 116 -12.49 26.02 -8.57
N VAL A 117 -13.00 26.50 -7.45
CA VAL A 117 -14.24 26.02 -6.83
C VAL A 117 -15.25 27.16 -6.70
N ALA A 118 -16.53 26.81 -6.65
CA ALA A 118 -17.61 27.81 -6.52
C ALA A 118 -17.57 28.56 -5.18
N ASN A 119 -17.15 27.89 -4.10
CA ASN A 119 -17.10 28.45 -2.75
C ASN A 119 -15.65 28.47 -2.23
N PRO A 120 -14.84 29.46 -2.63
CA PRO A 120 -13.40 29.50 -2.30
C PRO A 120 -13.14 29.73 -0.80
N ASP A 121 -14.01 30.45 -0.09
CA ASP A 121 -13.77 30.90 1.29
C ASP A 121 -13.57 29.74 2.29
N LYS A 122 -14.23 28.60 2.07
CA LYS A 122 -14.13 27.41 2.94
C LYS A 122 -13.30 26.28 2.35
N TRP A 123 -12.85 26.44 1.10
CA TRP A 123 -12.18 25.38 0.36
C TRP A 123 -10.89 24.93 1.03
N LEU A 124 -10.03 25.90 1.37
CA LEU A 124 -8.74 25.62 2.01
C LEU A 124 -8.94 24.90 3.36
N GLU A 125 -9.87 25.39 4.18
CA GLU A 125 -10.15 24.82 5.49
C GLU A 125 -10.59 23.35 5.38
N TYR A 126 -11.54 23.06 4.48
CA TYR A 126 -12.05 21.70 4.28
C TYR A 126 -11.03 20.78 3.62
N LEU A 127 -10.26 21.28 2.65
CA LEU A 127 -9.19 20.52 2.02
C LEU A 127 -8.12 20.13 3.05
N VAL A 128 -7.69 21.06 3.90
CA VAL A 128 -6.70 20.80 4.96
C VAL A 128 -7.25 19.79 5.97
N LYS A 129 -8.48 19.96 6.45
CA LYS A 129 -9.12 19.01 7.37
C LYS A 129 -9.17 17.60 6.78
N TRP A 130 -9.56 17.47 5.51
CA TRP A 130 -9.60 16.18 4.82
C TRP A 130 -8.19 15.57 4.66
N LEU A 131 -7.20 16.35 4.23
CA LEU A 131 -5.81 15.87 4.11
C LEU A 131 -5.23 15.39 5.44
N VAL A 132 -5.47 16.14 6.53
CA VAL A 132 -5.05 15.73 7.88
C VAL A 132 -5.75 14.43 8.29
N GLY A 133 -7.05 14.29 8.01
CA GLY A 133 -7.81 13.07 8.23
C GLY A 133 -7.19 11.86 7.50
N VAL A 134 -6.84 12.01 6.23
CA VAL A 134 -6.18 10.95 5.43
C VAL A 134 -4.85 10.52 6.06
N VAL A 135 -4.00 11.48 6.44
CA VAL A 135 -2.70 11.16 7.07
C VAL A 135 -2.89 10.50 8.44
N ALA A 136 -3.83 10.98 9.25
CA ALA A 136 -4.15 10.39 10.54
C ALA A 136 -4.65 8.94 10.39
N ASN A 137 -5.53 8.68 9.42
CA ASN A 137 -6.05 7.35 9.14
C ASN A 137 -4.96 6.38 8.64
N ALA A 138 -3.99 6.89 7.88
CA ALA A 138 -2.84 6.09 7.45
C ALA A 138 -1.87 5.76 8.61
N LEU A 139 -1.68 6.68 9.55
CA LEU A 139 -0.70 6.55 10.64
C LEU A 139 -1.23 5.79 11.86
N HIS A 140 -2.53 5.81 12.12
CA HIS A 140 -3.13 5.23 13.33
C HIS A 140 -4.11 4.10 12.98
N ASP A 141 -4.00 2.96 13.67
CA ASP A 141 -4.92 1.81 13.49
C ASP A 141 -6.19 1.90 14.34
N VAL A 142 -6.30 2.90 15.22
CA VAL A 142 -7.36 3.00 16.23
C VAL A 142 -8.47 3.93 15.76
N GLY A 143 -9.61 3.35 15.39
CA GLY A 143 -10.81 4.07 14.97
C GLY A 143 -10.72 4.62 13.54
N CYS A 144 -11.87 4.92 12.94
CA CYS A 144 -11.89 5.66 11.68
C CYS A 144 -11.55 7.13 11.97
N GLN A 145 -10.42 7.60 11.47
CA GLN A 145 -9.97 8.99 11.68
C GLN A 145 -10.44 9.92 10.55
N ASN A 146 -10.84 9.35 9.41
CA ASN A 146 -11.35 10.10 8.27
C ASN A 146 -12.79 9.69 7.93
N HIS A 147 -13.76 10.38 8.52
CA HIS A 147 -15.19 10.22 8.19
C HIS A 147 -15.64 11.10 7.02
N THR A 148 -14.70 11.67 6.26
CA THR A 148 -15.01 12.71 5.27
C THR A 148 -14.62 12.28 3.87
N CYS A 149 -15.54 12.49 2.92
CA CYS A 149 -15.34 12.25 1.50
C CYS A 149 -15.22 13.58 0.75
N LEU A 150 -14.15 13.75 -0.02
CA LEU A 150 -13.95 14.91 -0.87
C LEU A 150 -14.70 14.71 -2.20
N VAL A 151 -15.74 15.51 -2.44
CA VAL A 151 -16.56 15.42 -3.65
C VAL A 151 -16.31 16.62 -4.56
N LEU A 152 -15.81 16.37 -5.77
CA LEU A 152 -15.62 17.39 -6.80
C LEU A 152 -16.70 17.28 -7.88
N THR A 153 -17.59 18.28 -7.94
CA THR A 153 -18.65 18.36 -8.95
C THR A 153 -18.30 19.37 -10.05
N GLY A 154 -18.72 19.09 -11.28
CA GLY A 154 -18.48 19.95 -12.43
C GLY A 154 -18.63 19.20 -13.75
N GLU A 155 -18.52 19.92 -14.86
CA GLU A 155 -18.59 19.38 -16.22
C GLU A 155 -17.55 18.27 -16.46
N GLN A 156 -17.84 17.37 -17.40
CA GLN A 156 -16.86 16.40 -17.89
C GLN A 156 -15.70 17.13 -18.58
N GLY A 157 -14.52 16.50 -18.63
CA GLY A 157 -13.32 17.10 -19.25
C GLY A 157 -12.61 18.18 -18.42
N ARG A 158 -13.05 18.46 -17.18
CA ARG A 158 -12.41 19.44 -16.28
C ARG A 158 -11.21 18.87 -15.47
N PHE A 159 -10.66 17.72 -15.87
CA PHE A 159 -9.49 17.08 -15.23
C PHE A 159 -9.63 16.77 -13.73
N LYS A 160 -10.85 16.65 -13.20
CA LYS A 160 -11.12 16.39 -11.77
C LYS A 160 -10.43 15.11 -11.28
N THR A 161 -10.65 14.02 -11.99
CA THR A 161 -10.04 12.71 -11.68
C THR A 161 -8.52 12.80 -11.74
N THR A 162 -7.98 13.43 -12.79
CA THR A 162 -6.52 13.65 -12.92
C THR A 162 -5.94 14.45 -11.76
N TRP A 163 -6.66 15.43 -11.24
CA TRP A 163 -6.23 16.21 -10.07
C TRP A 163 -6.20 15.34 -8.81
N LEU A 164 -7.25 14.54 -8.56
CA LEU A 164 -7.30 13.60 -7.44
C LEU A 164 -6.20 12.52 -7.54
N ASP A 165 -5.97 11.96 -8.72
CA ASP A 165 -4.93 10.95 -8.94
C ASP A 165 -3.51 11.50 -8.65
N ARG A 166 -3.31 12.80 -8.88
CA ARG A 166 -2.04 13.51 -8.60
C ARG A 166 -1.84 13.84 -7.13
N LEU A 167 -2.88 13.77 -6.28
CA LEU A 167 -2.72 13.86 -4.83
C LEU A 167 -1.97 12.64 -4.28
N CYS A 168 -2.10 11.48 -4.94
CA CYS A 168 -1.38 10.28 -4.55
C CYS A 168 0.10 10.37 -4.96
N PRO A 169 1.04 10.24 -4.00
CA PRO A 169 2.47 10.22 -4.30
C PRO A 169 2.81 9.13 -5.32
N ARG A 170 3.78 9.39 -6.22
CA ARG A 170 4.21 8.40 -7.24
C ARG A 170 4.60 7.05 -6.64
N SER A 171 5.24 7.06 -5.47
CA SER A 171 5.63 5.85 -4.73
C SER A 171 4.46 5.06 -4.16
N LEU A 172 3.27 5.67 -4.03
CA LEU A 172 2.06 5.06 -3.50
C LEU A 172 0.97 4.88 -4.56
N GLN A 173 1.29 5.03 -5.85
CA GLN A 173 0.31 4.87 -6.94
C GLN A 173 -0.34 3.49 -6.96
N SER A 174 0.33 2.45 -6.46
CA SER A 174 -0.27 1.12 -6.29
C SER A 174 -1.38 1.08 -5.22
N TYR A 175 -1.50 2.11 -4.38
CA TYR A 175 -2.51 2.30 -3.34
C TYR A 175 -3.58 3.33 -3.75
N LEU A 176 -3.61 3.71 -5.04
CA LEU A 176 -4.68 4.51 -5.63
C LEU A 176 -5.55 3.60 -6.50
N PHE A 177 -6.85 3.63 -6.25
CA PHE A 177 -7.85 3.02 -7.14
C PHE A 177 -8.69 4.13 -7.76
N THR A 178 -8.89 4.06 -9.07
CA THR A 178 -9.76 4.99 -9.80
C THR A 178 -10.70 4.18 -10.69
N GLY A 179 -12.00 4.32 -10.47
CA GLY A 179 -13.00 3.58 -11.24
C GLY A 179 -14.37 3.56 -10.60
N LYS A 180 -15.20 2.64 -11.07
CA LYS A 180 -16.53 2.39 -10.51
C LYS A 180 -16.45 1.39 -9.38
N ILE A 181 -17.18 1.64 -8.30
CA ILE A 181 -17.37 0.69 -7.20
C ILE A 181 -18.84 0.26 -7.13
N ASP A 182 -19.06 -0.97 -6.72
CA ASP A 182 -20.39 -1.45 -6.34
C ASP A 182 -20.43 -1.55 -4.81
N PRO A 183 -21.08 -0.62 -4.09
CA PRO A 183 -21.10 -0.62 -2.63
C PRO A 183 -21.60 -1.92 -2.00
N GLN A 184 -22.35 -2.74 -2.75
CA GLN A 184 -22.87 -4.02 -2.26
C GLN A 184 -21.90 -5.19 -2.44
N ASN A 185 -20.85 -5.01 -3.25
CA ASN A 185 -19.87 -6.06 -3.49
C ASN A 185 -18.90 -6.16 -2.31
N LYS A 186 -18.73 -7.37 -1.77
CA LYS A 186 -17.73 -7.68 -0.73
C LYS A 186 -16.30 -7.36 -1.16
N ASP A 187 -16.01 -7.34 -2.46
CA ASP A 187 -14.71 -6.96 -2.99
C ASP A 187 -14.36 -5.48 -2.67
N VAL A 188 -15.35 -4.62 -2.45
CA VAL A 188 -15.13 -3.22 -2.05
C VAL A 188 -14.50 -3.13 -0.66
N LEU A 189 -14.78 -4.09 0.24
CA LEU A 189 -14.13 -4.14 1.55
C LEU A 189 -12.61 -4.38 1.41
N THR A 190 -12.21 -5.17 0.40
CA THR A 190 -10.78 -5.38 0.08
C THR A 190 -10.15 -4.09 -0.45
N LEU A 191 -10.85 -3.36 -1.33
CA LEU A 191 -10.36 -2.07 -1.83
C LEU A 191 -10.16 -1.06 -0.69
N ILE A 192 -11.12 -0.98 0.23
CA ILE A 192 -11.11 -0.08 1.39
C ILE A 192 -10.01 -0.42 2.40
N ALA A 193 -9.64 -1.70 2.53
CA ALA A 193 -8.54 -2.13 3.39
C ALA A 193 -7.16 -1.92 2.76
N GLU A 194 -7.04 -2.10 1.43
CA GLU A 194 -5.75 -2.15 0.75
C GLU A 194 -5.30 -0.81 0.13
N TYR A 195 -6.20 0.15 -0.07
CA TYR A 195 -5.92 1.40 -0.79
C TYR A 195 -5.97 2.62 0.14
N LEU A 196 -5.13 3.61 -0.17
CA LEU A 196 -5.11 4.91 0.52
C LEU A 196 -6.12 5.88 -0.10
N PHE A 197 -6.29 5.81 -1.42
CA PHE A 197 -7.23 6.65 -2.15
C PHE A 197 -8.12 5.80 -3.05
N ILE A 198 -9.42 6.06 -3.00
CA ILE A 198 -10.44 5.42 -3.83
C ILE A 198 -11.23 6.52 -4.53
N ASN A 199 -10.88 6.78 -5.78
CA ASN A 199 -11.54 7.75 -6.64
C ASN A 199 -12.72 7.07 -7.35
N ILE A 200 -13.94 7.42 -6.93
CA ILE A 200 -15.17 6.88 -7.49
C ILE A 200 -15.62 7.77 -8.66
N ASP A 201 -15.60 7.22 -9.88
CA ASP A 201 -15.89 7.99 -11.10
C ASP A 201 -17.38 8.01 -11.47
N ASP A 202 -17.91 9.21 -11.73
CA ASP A 202 -19.27 9.57 -12.22
C ASP A 202 -20.48 8.86 -11.56
N GLN A 203 -20.31 7.97 -10.57
CA GLN A 203 -21.37 7.27 -9.87
C GLN A 203 -22.05 8.12 -8.81
N LEU A 204 -21.32 9.07 -8.19
CA LEU A 204 -21.89 9.94 -7.15
C LEU A 204 -23.11 10.74 -7.63
N LYS A 205 -23.19 11.04 -8.94
CA LYS A 205 -24.32 11.75 -9.55
C LYS A 205 -25.58 10.89 -9.70
N ALA A 206 -25.44 9.56 -9.67
CA ALA A 206 -26.50 8.59 -9.92
C ALA A 206 -26.80 7.71 -8.70
N LEU A 207 -26.24 8.03 -7.52
CA LEU A 207 -26.51 7.27 -6.31
C LEU A 207 -27.97 7.40 -5.90
N ASN A 208 -28.62 6.26 -5.71
CA ASN A 208 -29.92 6.23 -5.05
C ASN A 208 -29.72 6.35 -3.51
N LYS A 209 -30.80 6.59 -2.76
CA LYS A 209 -30.75 6.72 -1.28
C LYS A 209 -30.13 5.49 -0.58
N ARG A 210 -30.23 4.31 -1.19
CA ARG A 210 -29.68 3.08 -0.63
C ARG A 210 -28.16 3.04 -0.80
N ASP A 211 -27.65 3.40 -1.98
CA ASP A 211 -26.21 3.46 -2.25
C ASP A 211 -25.53 4.54 -1.40
N GLU A 212 -26.21 5.66 -1.13
CA GLU A 212 -25.73 6.70 -0.21
C GLU A 212 -25.55 6.17 1.22
N ASN A 213 -26.50 5.37 1.71
CA ASN A 213 -26.40 4.76 3.04
C ASN A 213 -25.28 3.73 3.12
N GLU A 214 -25.11 2.90 2.09
CA GLU A 214 -23.99 1.94 2.03
C GLU A 214 -22.65 2.67 1.97
N LEU A 215 -22.51 3.72 1.16
CA LEU A 215 -21.30 4.56 1.13
C LEU A 215 -20.97 5.18 2.50
N LYS A 216 -21.98 5.68 3.21
CA LYS A 216 -21.80 6.18 4.58
C LYS A 216 -21.32 5.07 5.52
N ASN A 217 -21.91 3.89 5.45
CA ASN A 217 -21.47 2.75 6.24
C ASN A 217 -20.02 2.38 5.91
N LEU A 218 -19.65 2.34 4.63
CA LEU A 218 -18.28 2.04 4.18
C LEU A 218 -17.24 3.04 4.70
N ILE A 219 -17.56 4.35 4.68
CA ILE A 219 -16.66 5.40 5.18
C ILE A 219 -16.54 5.38 6.72
N THR A 220 -17.62 5.03 7.42
CA THR A 220 -17.68 5.06 8.90
C THR A 220 -17.25 3.76 9.57
N THR A 221 -17.06 2.69 8.81
CA THR A 221 -16.65 1.39 9.36
C THR A 221 -15.17 1.46 9.77
N PRO A 222 -14.80 1.21 11.04
CA PRO A 222 -13.42 1.36 11.49
C PRO A 222 -12.50 0.20 11.07
N ALA A 223 -13.05 -1.00 10.91
CA ALA A 223 -12.30 -2.19 10.54
C ALA A 223 -13.19 -3.15 9.74
N VAL A 224 -12.58 -3.84 8.78
CA VAL A 224 -13.22 -4.89 7.98
C VAL A 224 -12.58 -6.23 8.29
N LYS A 225 -13.41 -7.22 8.62
CA LYS A 225 -13.00 -8.62 8.74
C LYS A 225 -13.26 -9.31 7.42
N TYR A 226 -12.20 -9.72 6.73
CA TYR A 226 -12.36 -10.50 5.51
C TYR A 226 -11.22 -11.50 5.32
N ARG A 227 -11.51 -12.54 4.55
CA ARG A 227 -10.53 -13.54 4.12
C ARG A 227 -10.13 -13.24 2.70
N ARG A 228 -8.83 -13.01 2.46
CA ARG A 228 -8.34 -12.88 1.08
C ARG A 228 -8.53 -14.22 0.35
N PRO A 229 -8.72 -14.21 -0.98
CA PRO A 229 -8.67 -15.43 -1.77
C PRO A 229 -7.37 -16.20 -1.46
N TYR A 230 -7.49 -17.48 -1.14
CA TYR A 230 -6.38 -18.40 -0.80
C TYR A 230 -5.74 -18.23 0.58
N ASP A 231 -6.19 -17.28 1.42
CA ASP A 231 -5.79 -17.27 2.82
C ASP A 231 -6.56 -18.33 3.63
N VAL A 232 -5.83 -18.99 4.52
CA VAL A 232 -6.36 -20.01 5.44
C VAL A 232 -7.12 -19.35 6.59
N TYR A 233 -6.74 -18.13 6.97
CA TYR A 233 -7.28 -17.41 8.13
C TYR A 233 -8.04 -16.15 7.70
N ILE A 234 -9.09 -15.82 8.45
CA ILE A 234 -9.76 -14.52 8.37
C ILE A 234 -8.93 -13.55 9.21
N GLU A 235 -8.51 -12.44 8.62
CA GLU A 235 -7.80 -11.37 9.32
C GLU A 235 -8.70 -10.12 9.43
N GLU A 236 -8.41 -9.30 10.43
CA GLU A 236 -9.06 -8.01 10.66
C GLU A 236 -8.14 -6.90 10.14
N TYR A 237 -8.66 -6.06 9.27
CA TYR A 237 -7.93 -4.98 8.64
C TYR A 237 -8.58 -3.63 8.94
N SER A 238 -7.79 -2.66 9.39
CA SER A 238 -8.27 -1.28 9.57
C SER A 238 -8.64 -0.66 8.21
N VAL A 239 -9.75 0.04 8.18
CA VAL A 239 -10.32 0.72 7.01
C VAL A 239 -9.54 2.01 6.73
N ARG A 240 -9.12 2.23 5.47
CA ARG A 240 -8.18 3.31 5.08
C ARG A 240 -8.63 4.36 4.03
N PRO A 241 -9.91 4.46 3.61
CA PRO A 241 -10.36 5.49 2.69
C PRO A 241 -10.48 6.88 3.36
#